data_AF-A0A0C2Z8R9-F1
#
_entry.id   AF-A0A0C2Z8R9-F1
#
_cell.length_a   1.000
_cell.length_b   1.000
_cell.length_c   1.000
_cell.angle_alpha   90.00
_cell.angle_beta   90.00
_cell.angle_gamma   90.00
#
_symmetry.space_group_name_H-M   'P 1'
#
loop_
_entity.id
_entity.type
_entity.pdbx_description
1 polymer ?
#
loop_
_entity_poly.entity_id
_entity_poly.type
_entity_poly.pdbx_seq_one_letter_code
_entity_poly.pdbx_strand_id
1 'polypeptide(L)'
;MSLVHTTIIPISKRLKAFIIDSFMLLIPILYLVFYAVYGSREAFAQHQFEGWLMILLPYYSITTLFFFLKGQTPGYKAYDIILVEAKNRSALSLMRLSLRFFFFMLTCMSLFGLLLPLFRKDRLTLFDLLSHTKPIEK
;
A
#
# COMPACT_ATOMS: atom_id res chain seq x y z
N MET A 1 0.79 -7.08 -29.09
CA MET A 1 0.05 -7.87 -28.08
C MET A 1 -1.26 -7.17 -27.84
N SER A 2 -2.37 -7.77 -28.28
CA SER A 2 -3.68 -7.15 -28.40
C SER A 2 -4.31 -6.80 -27.04
N LEU A 3 -5.03 -5.68 -27.03
CA LEU A 3 -5.77 -5.12 -25.92
C LEU A 3 -6.95 -6.02 -25.55
N VAL A 4 -6.76 -6.92 -24.59
CA VAL A 4 -7.83 -7.76 -24.01
C VAL A 4 -8.14 -7.20 -22.62
N HIS A 5 -9.42 -7.04 -22.31
CA HIS A 5 -9.98 -6.54 -21.04
C HIS A 5 -9.11 -6.84 -19.81
N THR A 6 -8.25 -5.90 -19.37
CA THR A 6 -7.59 -6.08 -18.07
C THR A 6 -8.58 -5.69 -16.98
N THR A 7 -9.09 -6.73 -16.34
CA THR A 7 -9.99 -6.64 -15.20
C THR A 7 -9.23 -6.01 -14.04
N ILE A 8 -9.83 -5.03 -13.38
CA ILE A 8 -9.32 -4.55 -12.09
C ILE A 8 -9.30 -5.75 -11.15
N ILE A 9 -8.17 -5.97 -10.48
CA ILE A 9 -8.01 -7.14 -9.62
C ILE A 9 -9.07 -7.12 -8.50
N PRO A 10 -9.74 -8.26 -8.23
CA PRO A 10 -10.71 -8.35 -7.16
C PRO A 10 -10.16 -7.89 -5.82
N ILE A 11 -11.02 -7.26 -5.01
CA ILE A 11 -10.66 -6.77 -3.66
C ILE A 11 -10.08 -7.90 -2.80
N SER A 12 -10.57 -9.13 -2.95
CA SER A 12 -10.07 -10.28 -2.19
C SER A 12 -8.59 -10.56 -2.44
N LYS A 13 -8.11 -10.56 -3.69
CA LYS A 13 -6.68 -10.71 -4.01
C LYS A 13 -5.86 -9.54 -3.46
N ARG A 14 -6.38 -8.31 -3.55
CA ARG A 14 -5.72 -7.10 -3.02
C ARG A 14 -5.61 -7.11 -1.50
N LEU A 15 -6.65 -7.58 -0.80
CA LEU A 15 -6.64 -7.72 0.65
C LEU A 15 -5.63 -8.80 1.08
N LYS A 16 -5.58 -9.93 0.38
CA LYS A 16 -4.56 -10.95 0.63
C LYS A 16 -3.14 -10.43 0.37
N ALA A 17 -2.94 -9.66 -0.69
CA ALA A 17 -1.67 -9.00 -0.97
C ALA A 17 -1.28 -8.03 0.16
N PHE A 18 -2.22 -7.23 0.67
CA PHE A 18 -2.00 -6.34 1.81
C PHE A 18 -1.62 -7.10 3.09
N ILE A 19 -2.22 -8.26 3.35
CA ILE A 19 -1.84 -9.13 4.47
C ILE A 19 -0.39 -9.60 4.31
N ILE A 20 0.01 -10.05 3.12
CA ILE A 20 1.39 -10.45 2.85
C ILE A 20 2.35 -9.28 3.08
N ASP A 21 2.06 -8.09 2.54
CA ASP A 21 2.90 -6.91 2.77
C ASP A 21 2.96 -6.52 4.25
N SER A 22 1.89 -6.75 5.02
CA SER A 22 1.89 -6.53 6.46
C SER A 22 2.90 -7.43 7.16
N PHE A 23 2.97 -8.72 6.80
CA PHE A 23 3.95 -9.66 7.38
C PHE A 23 5.38 -9.47 6.84
N MET A 24 5.53 -9.13 5.56
CA MET A 24 6.85 -9.03 4.94
C MET A 24 7.51 -7.66 5.16
N LEU A 25 6.74 -6.60 5.33
CA LEU A 25 7.25 -5.23 5.42
C LEU A 25 6.90 -4.59 6.77
N LEU A 26 5.61 -4.45 7.09
CA LEU A 26 5.17 -3.64 8.23
C LEU A 26 5.54 -4.26 9.58
N ILE A 27 5.22 -5.55 9.80
CA ILE A 27 5.46 -6.26 11.05
C ILE A 27 6.95 -6.31 11.40
N PRO A 28 7.88 -6.64 10.48
CA PRO A 28 9.31 -6.59 10.76
C PRO A 28 9.77 -5.20 11.23
N ILE A 29 9.31 -4.13 10.56
CA ILE A 29 9.63 -2.75 10.96
C ILE A 29 9.07 -2.44 12.35
N LEU A 30 7.83 -2.84 12.63
CA LEU A 30 7.20 -2.68 13.95
C LEU A 30 8.00 -3.38 15.04
N TYR A 31 8.43 -4.62 14.82
CA TYR A 31 9.21 -5.38 15.80
C TYR A 31 10.58 -4.75 16.07
N LEU A 32 11.27 -4.29 15.02
CA LEU A 32 12.53 -3.56 15.19
C LEU A 32 12.35 -2.31 16.03
N VAL A 33 11.31 -1.51 15.76
CA VAL A 33 11.07 -0.28 16.52
C VAL A 33 10.65 -0.60 17.97
N PHE A 34 9.68 -1.50 18.17
CA PHE A 34 9.20 -1.81 19.53
C PHE A 34 10.27 -2.44 20.41
N TYR A 35 11.04 -3.38 19.89
CA TYR A 35 11.91 -4.22 20.73
C TYR A 35 13.38 -3.92 20.58
N ALA A 36 13.87 -3.57 19.38
CA ALA A 36 15.28 -3.24 19.21
C ALA A 36 15.58 -1.76 19.55
N VAL A 37 14.65 -0.84 19.24
CA VAL A 37 14.84 0.60 19.55
C VAL A 37 14.33 0.93 20.96
N TYR A 38 13.07 0.63 21.27
CA TYR A 38 12.46 1.00 22.56
C TYR A 38 12.57 -0.06 23.64
N GLY A 39 12.95 -1.30 23.32
CA GLY A 39 13.07 -2.41 24.28
C GLY A 39 11.73 -3.02 24.71
N SER A 40 10.62 -2.30 24.64
CA SER A 40 9.27 -2.82 24.88
C SER A 40 8.17 -1.98 24.21
N ARG A 41 6.96 -2.55 24.16
CA ARG A 41 5.77 -1.83 23.67
C ARG A 41 5.34 -0.72 24.62
N GLU A 42 5.57 -0.90 25.92
CA GLU A 42 5.24 0.07 26.97
C GLU A 42 6.15 1.29 26.88
N ALA A 43 7.44 1.09 26.59
CA ALA A 43 8.39 2.18 26.35
C ALA A 43 8.05 2.94 25.06
N PHE A 44 7.70 2.24 23.99
CA PHE A 44 7.17 2.88 22.76
C PHE A 44 5.93 3.74 23.05
N ALA A 45 5.04 3.28 23.92
CA ALA A 45 3.82 4.01 24.26
C ALA A 45 4.07 5.37 24.95
N GLN A 46 5.26 5.58 25.53
CA GLN A 46 5.68 6.89 26.05
C GLN A 46 6.20 7.84 24.96
N HIS A 47 6.62 7.31 23.81
CA HIS A 47 7.22 8.04 22.69
C HIS A 47 6.47 7.81 21.37
N GLN A 48 5.14 7.70 21.42
CA GLN A 48 4.33 7.22 20.29
C GLN A 48 4.56 8.01 19.00
N PHE A 49 4.66 9.34 19.07
CA PHE A 49 4.84 10.17 17.88
C PHE A 49 6.15 9.84 17.16
N GLU A 50 7.27 9.83 17.89
CA GLU A 50 8.59 9.49 17.36
C GLU A 50 8.63 8.05 16.85
N GLY A 51 8.10 7.12 17.64
CA GLY A 51 8.05 5.72 17.26
C GLY A 51 7.24 5.47 15.99
N TRP A 52 6.08 6.13 15.83
CA TRP A 52 5.30 6.03 14.58
C TRP A 52 6.03 6.65 13.40
N LEU A 53 6.80 7.73 13.56
CA LEU A 53 7.67 8.25 12.49
C LEU A 53 8.73 7.23 12.09
N MET A 54 9.36 6.56 13.06
CA MET A 54 10.36 5.51 12.82
C MET A 54 9.76 4.27 12.13
N ILE A 55 8.46 4.03 12.24
CA ILE A 55 7.76 2.94 11.53
C ILE A 55 7.31 3.38 10.14
N LEU A 56 6.63 4.52 10.05
CA LEU A 56 5.96 4.95 8.83
C LEU A 56 6.94 5.43 7.76
N LEU A 57 8.05 6.08 8.13
CA LEU A 57 9.03 6.55 7.15
C LEU A 57 9.75 5.40 6.42
N PRO A 58 10.27 4.35 7.10
CA PRO A 58 10.81 3.18 6.40
C PRO A 58 9.75 2.44 5.60
N TYR A 59 8.53 2.27 6.15
CA TYR A 59 7.45 1.57 5.45
C TYR A 59 7.06 2.31 4.16
N TYR A 60 6.89 3.63 4.22
CA TYR A 60 6.70 4.49 3.06
C TYR A 60 7.83 4.34 2.04
N SER A 61 9.08 4.41 2.48
CA SER A 61 10.25 4.37 1.61
C SER A 61 10.35 3.05 0.86
N ILE A 62 10.22 1.93 1.59
CA ILE A 62 10.34 0.57 1.03
C ILE A 62 9.18 0.28 0.07
N THR A 63 7.94 0.57 0.46
CA THR A 63 6.77 0.32 -0.41
C THR A 63 6.82 1.18 -1.68
N THR A 64 7.19 2.45 -1.55
CA THR A 64 7.38 3.36 -2.69
C THR A 64 8.48 2.85 -3.62
N LEU A 65 9.62 2.41 -3.07
CA LEU A 65 10.73 1.87 -3.86
C LEU A 65 10.32 0.62 -4.64
N PHE A 66 9.60 -0.32 -3.99
CA PHE A 66 9.07 -1.52 -4.67
C PHE A 66 8.15 -1.16 -5.84
N PHE A 67 7.20 -0.26 -5.62
CA PHE A 67 6.32 0.18 -6.70
C PHE A 67 7.07 0.95 -7.80
N PHE A 68 8.02 1.80 -7.45
CA PHE A 68 8.77 2.59 -8.42
C PHE A 68 9.65 1.71 -9.31
N LEU A 69 10.37 0.74 -8.74
CA LEU A 69 11.31 -0.11 -9.46
C LEU A 69 10.64 -1.28 -10.19
N LYS A 70 9.56 -1.84 -9.63
CA LYS A 70 8.97 -3.10 -10.10
C LYS A 70 7.48 -3.01 -10.41
N GLY A 71 6.80 -1.92 -10.04
CA GLY A 71 5.34 -1.84 -10.08
C GLY A 71 4.65 -2.80 -9.09
N GLN A 72 5.39 -3.49 -8.23
CA GLN A 72 4.88 -4.54 -7.35
C GLN A 72 5.61 -4.52 -6.01
N THR A 73 4.86 -4.63 -4.91
CA THR A 73 5.35 -5.05 -3.59
C THR A 73 5.40 -6.57 -3.50
N PRO A 74 6.03 -7.17 -2.46
CA PRO A 74 6.01 -8.62 -2.26
C PRO A 74 4.61 -9.24 -2.29
N GLY A 75 3.64 -8.59 -1.63
CA GLY A 75 2.24 -9.01 -1.64
C GLY A 75 1.60 -8.91 -3.01
N TYR A 76 1.85 -7.83 -3.75
CA TYR A 76 1.34 -7.70 -5.13
C TYR A 76 1.96 -8.74 -6.06
N LYS A 77 3.26 -9.01 -5.89
CA LYS A 77 3.97 -10.05 -6.63
C LYS A 77 3.40 -11.44 -6.37
N ALA A 78 3.00 -11.75 -5.14
CA ALA A 78 2.43 -13.06 -4.77
C ALA A 78 1.06 -13.37 -5.44
N TYR A 79 0.40 -12.36 -6.00
CA TYR A 79 -0.92 -12.49 -6.65
C TYR A 79 -0.92 -12.00 -8.10
N ASP A 80 0.25 -11.87 -8.73
CA ASP A 80 0.45 -11.36 -10.09
C ASP A 80 -0.25 -10.01 -10.34
N ILE A 81 -0.21 -9.14 -9.34
CA ILE A 81 -0.78 -7.79 -9.40
C ILE A 81 0.30 -6.79 -9.77
N ILE A 82 0.07 -5.95 -10.76
CA ILE A 82 0.92 -4.79 -11.05
C ILE A 82 0.15 -3.49 -10.85
N LEU A 83 0.83 -2.51 -10.23
CA LEU A 83 0.29 -1.17 -10.04
C LEU A 83 0.69 -0.28 -11.22
N VAL A 84 -0.30 0.31 -11.88
CA VAL A 84 -0.09 1.17 -13.05
C VAL A 84 -0.91 2.45 -12.96
N GLU A 85 -0.60 3.41 -13.83
CA GLU A 85 -1.42 4.62 -14.00
C GLU A 85 -2.82 4.29 -14.56
N ALA A 86 -3.85 4.99 -14.07
CA ALA A 86 -5.24 4.66 -14.35
C ALA A 86 -5.69 4.88 -15.81
N LYS A 87 -5.20 5.92 -16.48
CA LYS A 87 -5.56 6.31 -17.86
C LYS A 87 -4.73 5.56 -18.91
N ASN A 88 -3.40 5.64 -18.84
CA ASN A 88 -2.50 5.16 -19.90
C ASN A 88 -1.72 3.89 -19.52
N ARG A 89 -1.86 3.39 -18.28
CA ARG A 89 -1.15 2.21 -17.77
C ARG A 89 0.38 2.33 -17.77
N SER A 90 0.90 3.55 -17.75
CA SER A 90 2.34 3.78 -17.64
C SER A 90 2.87 3.43 -16.25
N ALA A 91 4.20 3.34 -16.14
CA ALA A 91 4.88 3.37 -14.87
C ALA A 91 4.52 4.64 -14.07
N LEU A 92 4.58 4.54 -12.75
CA LEU A 92 4.22 5.61 -11.82
C LEU A 92 5.44 6.44 -11.43
N SER A 93 5.26 7.75 -11.37
CA SER A 93 6.27 8.66 -10.82
C SER A 93 6.32 8.56 -9.29
N LEU A 94 7.46 8.90 -8.70
CA LEU A 94 7.63 8.96 -7.24
C LEU A 94 6.54 9.82 -6.59
N MET A 95 6.25 11.01 -7.14
CA MET A 95 5.21 11.90 -6.62
C MET A 95 3.83 11.22 -6.52
N ARG A 96 3.42 10.45 -7.54
CA ARG A 96 2.13 9.74 -7.51
C ARG A 96 2.12 8.62 -6.48
N LEU A 97 3.24 7.92 -6.31
CA LEU A 97 3.38 6.90 -5.28
C LEU A 97 3.34 7.50 -3.87
N SER A 98 3.96 8.66 -3.67
CA SER A 98 3.88 9.42 -2.42
C SER A 98 2.47 9.85 -2.10
N LEU A 99 1.74 10.43 -3.08
CA LEU A 99 0.33 10.78 -2.92
C LEU A 99 -0.52 9.54 -2.59
N ARG A 100 -0.28 8.43 -3.28
CA ARG A 100 -1.00 7.17 -3.02
C ARG A 100 -0.78 6.68 -1.59
N PHE A 101 0.46 6.70 -1.10
CA PHE A 101 0.75 6.29 0.28
C PHE A 101 0.11 7.23 1.30
N PHE A 102 0.16 8.55 1.06
CA PHE A 102 -0.51 9.53 1.90
C PHE A 102 -2.02 9.30 2.00
N PHE A 103 -2.70 9.10 0.86
CA PHE A 103 -4.13 8.79 0.85
C PHE A 103 -4.43 7.41 1.44
N PHE A 104 -3.51 6.46 1.35
CA PHE A 104 -3.65 5.15 2.01
C PHE A 104 -3.71 5.33 3.53
N MET A 105 -2.83 6.15 4.12
CA MET A 105 -2.88 6.50 5.54
C MET A 105 -4.23 7.13 5.93
N LEU A 106 -4.70 8.13 5.18
CA LEU A 106 -6.01 8.75 5.42
C LEU A 106 -7.17 7.76 5.28
N THR A 107 -7.07 6.82 4.34
CA THR A 107 -8.07 5.76 4.15
C THR A 107 -8.13 4.85 5.38
N CYS A 108 -6.98 4.47 5.94
CA CYS A 108 -6.91 3.65 7.15
C CYS A 108 -7.52 4.33 8.39
N MET A 109 -7.57 5.67 8.41
CA MET A 109 -8.19 6.45 9.50
C MET A 109 -9.71 6.58 9.37
N SER A 110 -10.33 6.10 8.28
CA SER A 110 -11.74 6.30 7.99
C SER A 110 -12.44 5.01 7.55
N LEU A 111 -13.50 4.61 8.29
CA LEU A 111 -14.36 3.49 7.90
C LEU A 111 -14.98 3.71 6.51
N PHE A 112 -15.37 4.95 6.18
CA PHE A 112 -15.90 5.29 4.87
C PHE A 112 -14.87 5.00 3.76
N GLY A 113 -13.61 5.39 3.96
CA GLY A 113 -12.54 5.14 2.99
C GLY A 113 -12.30 3.64 2.75
N LEU A 114 -12.36 2.83 3.81
CA LEU A 114 -12.17 1.37 3.74
C LEU A 114 -13.33 0.66 3.04
N LEU A 115 -14.57 1.12 3.25
CA LEU A 115 -15.77 0.49 2.68
C LEU A 115 -16.11 1.01 1.28
N LEU A 116 -15.61 2.19 0.88
CA LEU A 116 -15.81 2.78 -0.46
C LEU A 116 -15.69 1.78 -1.64
N PRO A 117 -14.63 0.95 -1.77
CA PRO A 117 -14.51 0.01 -2.89
C PRO A 117 -15.61 -1.06 -2.92
N LEU A 118 -16.32 -1.32 -1.82
CA LEU A 118 -17.45 -2.26 -1.77
C LEU A 118 -18.70 -1.72 -2.47
N PHE A 119 -18.86 -0.39 -2.54
CA PHE A 119 -20.00 0.26 -3.19
C PHE A 119 -19.71 0.66 -4.64
N ARG A 120 -18.44 0.68 -5.04
CA ARG A 120 -18.04 1.07 -6.41
C ARG A 120 -18.04 -0.11 -7.37
N LYS A 121 -18.48 0.14 -8.61
CA LYS A 121 -18.45 -0.85 -9.70
C LYS A 121 -17.00 -1.23 -10.10
N ASP A 122 -16.09 -0.27 -10.07
CA ASP A 122 -14.68 -0.45 -10.41
C ASP A 122 -13.82 -1.00 -9.26
N ARG A 123 -14.38 -1.10 -8.05
CA ARG A 123 -13.71 -1.63 -6.85
C ARG A 123 -12.42 -0.88 -6.46
N LEU A 124 -12.18 0.32 -6.97
CA LEU A 124 -11.00 1.12 -6.61
C LEU A 124 -11.14 1.71 -5.20
N THR A 125 -10.05 1.71 -4.44
CA THR A 125 -9.99 2.32 -3.10
C THR A 125 -9.83 3.83 -3.22
N LEU A 126 -10.07 4.54 -2.11
CA LEU A 126 -9.90 6.00 -2.06
C LEU A 126 -8.49 6.42 -2.49
N PHE A 127 -7.47 5.74 -2.00
CA PHE A 127 -6.08 6.03 -2.36
C PHE A 127 -5.74 5.73 -3.82
N ASP A 128 -6.38 4.75 -4.45
CA ASP A 128 -6.18 4.48 -5.88
C ASP A 128 -6.81 5.60 -6.74
N LEU A 129 -8.02 6.04 -6.38
CA LEU A 129 -8.75 7.10 -7.08
C LEU A 129 -8.00 8.44 -7.02
N LEU A 130 -7.62 8.86 -5.81
CA LEU A 130 -6.98 10.15 -5.59
C LEU A 130 -5.54 10.22 -6.12
N SER A 131 -4.89 9.07 -6.30
CA SER A 131 -3.55 8.98 -6.90
C SER A 131 -3.57 8.67 -8.40
N HIS A 132 -4.74 8.50 -9.00
CA HIS A 132 -4.92 8.04 -10.38
C HIS A 132 -4.14 6.76 -10.68
N THR A 133 -4.23 5.78 -9.78
CA THR A 133 -3.59 4.47 -9.94
C THR A 133 -4.63 3.36 -10.02
N LYS A 134 -4.25 2.22 -10.59
CA LYS A 134 -5.07 1.01 -10.57
C LYS A 134 -4.22 -0.25 -10.47
N PRO A 135 -4.59 -1.20 -9.59
CA PRO A 135 -4.01 -2.53 -9.58
C PRO A 135 -4.69 -3.41 -10.65
N ILE A 136 -3.90 -3.97 -11.55
CA ILE A 136 -4.36 -4.88 -12.62
C ILE A 136 -3.57 -6.19 -12.57
N GLU A 137 -4.07 -7.20 -13.27
CA GLU A 137 -3.31 -8.43 -13.52
C GLU A 137 -2.08 -8.12 -14.39
N LYS A 138 -0.94 -8.71 -14.03
CA LYS A 138 0.34 -8.51 -14.70
C LYS A 138 0.47 -9.34 -15.96
#